data_AF-A0A971L8B5-F1
#
_entry.id   AF-A0A971L8B5-F1
#
_cell.length_a   1.000
_cell.length_b   1.000
_cell.length_c   1.000
_cell.angle_alpha   90.00
_cell.angle_beta   90.00
_cell.angle_gamma   90.00
#
_symmetry.space_group_name_H-M   'P 1'
#
loop_
_entity.id
_entity.type
_entity.pdbx_description
1 polymer ?
#
loop_
_entity_poly.entity_id
_entity_poly.type
_entity_poly.pdbx_seq_one_letter_code
_entity_poly.pdbx_strand_id
1 'polypeptide(L)' 'MAADKKIALDDLPKRLRAPKEAERFISLAELEKKQLEKALNYYGNSVEGKKKIAEVLGISVATVYRKLKYYQLCNGS' A
#
# COMPACT_ATOMS: atom_id res chain seq x y z
N MET A 1 30.25 -41.46 1.02
CA MET A 1 29.84 -40.32 1.86
C MET A 1 28.80 -39.53 1.06
N ALA A 2 27.56 -39.45 1.54
CA ALA A 2 26.47 -38.82 0.79
C ALA A 2 26.62 -37.29 0.80
N ALA A 3 26.54 -36.68 -0.38
CA ALA A 3 26.73 -35.26 -0.58
C ALA A 3 25.51 -34.45 -0.10
N ASP A 4 25.76 -33.41 0.69
CA ASP A 4 24.82 -32.34 0.99
C ASP A 4 24.35 -31.67 -0.30
N LYS A 5 23.16 -32.06 -0.80
CA LYS A 5 22.52 -31.39 -1.94
C LYS A 5 21.84 -30.11 -1.45
N LYS A 6 22.52 -28.97 -1.64
CA LYS A 6 21.96 -27.64 -1.36
C LYS A 6 21.17 -27.16 -2.59
N ILE A 7 19.93 -26.73 -2.37
CA ILE A 7 19.01 -26.22 -3.40
C ILE A 7 19.05 -24.69 -3.35
N ALA A 8 19.24 -24.02 -4.49
CA ALA A 8 19.27 -22.57 -4.62
C ALA A 8 17.87 -22.01 -4.97
N LEU A 9 17.66 -20.70 -4.77
CA LEU A 9 16.40 -20.02 -5.12
C LEU A 9 15.99 -20.24 -6.59
N ASP A 10 16.98 -20.45 -7.46
CA ASP A 10 16.82 -20.70 -8.89
C ASP A 10 16.32 -22.12 -9.20
N ASP A 11 16.42 -23.06 -8.27
CA ASP A 11 15.92 -24.42 -8.43
C ASP A 11 14.43 -24.53 -8.08
N LEU A 12 13.84 -23.48 -7.46
CA LEU A 12 12.40 -23.47 -7.18
C LEU A 12 11.60 -23.25 -8.48
N PRO A 13 10.55 -24.06 -8.74
CA PRO A 13 9.64 -23.81 -9.84
C PRO A 13 8.94 -22.45 -9.67
N LYS A 14 8.69 -21.76 -10.78
CA LYS A 14 8.23 -20.35 -10.83
C LYS A 14 7.03 -20.04 -9.91
N ARG A 15 6.15 -21.01 -9.63
CA ARG A 15 4.97 -20.85 -8.76
C ARG A 15 5.29 -20.73 -7.26
N LEU A 16 6.49 -21.14 -6.84
CA LEU A 16 6.95 -21.12 -5.44
C LEU A 16 8.02 -20.05 -5.16
N ARG A 17 8.44 -19.30 -6.19
CA ARG A 17 9.45 -18.24 -6.06
C ARG A 17 8.92 -16.97 -5.39
N ALA A 18 7.61 -16.84 -5.23
CA ALA A 18 7.01 -15.78 -4.42
C ALA A 18 6.71 -16.35 -3.03
N PRO A 19 7.18 -15.73 -1.93
CA PRO A 19 6.56 -15.99 -0.65
C PRO A 19 5.08 -15.62 -0.80
N LYS A 20 4.19 -16.60 -0.66
CA LYS A 20 2.77 -16.33 -0.47
C LYS A 20 2.71 -15.41 0.75
N GLU A 21 2.47 -14.12 0.53
CA GLU A 21 2.36 -13.13 1.59
C GLU A 21 1.47 -13.76 2.66
N ALA A 22 2.03 -14.07 3.83
CA ALA A 22 1.25 -14.68 4.89
C ALA A 22 -0.01 -13.83 5.05
N GLU A 23 -1.20 -14.44 5.02
CA GLU A 23 -2.47 -13.74 5.13
C GLU A 23 -2.51 -13.00 6.48
N ARG A 24 -1.95 -11.79 6.50
CA ARG A 24 -1.92 -10.91 7.65
C ARG A 24 -3.18 -10.08 7.57
N PHE A 25 -4.11 -10.34 8.48
CA PHE A 25 -5.24 -9.47 8.70
C PHE A 25 -4.71 -8.11 9.15
N ILE A 26 -5.05 -7.07 8.40
CA ILE A 26 -4.80 -5.69 8.77
C ILE A 26 -6.13 -5.02 9.08
N SER A 27 -6.07 -4.00 9.94
CA SER A 27 -7.25 -3.26 10.32
C SER A 27 -7.81 -2.45 9.14
N LEU A 28 -9.09 -2.09 9.20
CA LEU A 28 -9.69 -1.16 8.24
C LEU A 28 -8.95 0.18 8.21
N ALA A 29 -8.43 0.63 9.36
CA ALA A 29 -7.66 1.86 9.47
C ALA A 29 -6.33 1.77 8.68
N GLU A 30 -5.65 0.63 8.70
CA GLU A 30 -4.44 0.41 7.92
C GLU A 30 -4.73 0.29 6.43
N LEU A 31 -5.81 -0.40 6.05
CA LEU A 31 -6.26 -0.44 4.66
C LEU A 31 -6.54 0.97 4.13
N GLU A 32 -7.31 1.76 4.88
CA GLU A 32 -7.64 3.13 4.52
C GLU A 32 -6.37 4.00 4.38
N LYS A 33 -5.45 3.91 5.35
CA LYS A 33 -4.17 4.63 5.30
C LYS A 33 -3.37 4.26 4.06
N LYS A 34 -3.22 2.97 3.76
CA LYS A 34 -2.48 2.49 2.57
C LYS A 34 -3.11 2.98 1.26
N GLN A 35 -4.45 3.01 1.17
CA GLN A 35 -5.11 3.52 -0.02
C GLN A 35 -4.94 5.03 -0.17
N LEU A 36 -5.02 5.79 0.92
CA LEU A 36 -4.74 7.22 0.92
C LEU A 36 -3.29 7.53 0.52
N GLU A 37 -2.32 6.79 1.05
CA GLU A 37 -0.90 6.91 0.64
C GLU A 37 -0.72 6.64 -0.85
N LYS A 38 -1.29 5.54 -1.35
CA LYS A 38 -1.22 5.18 -2.77
C LYS A 38 -1.84 6.25 -3.66
N ALA A 39 -3.02 6.75 -3.29
CA ALA A 39 -3.70 7.78 -4.05
C ALA A 39 -2.96 9.12 -4.00
N LEU A 40 -2.37 9.48 -2.85
CA LEU A 40 -1.57 10.68 -2.69
C LEU A 40 -0.28 10.63 -3.53
N ASN A 41 0.39 9.47 -3.58
CA ASN A 41 1.57 9.27 -4.42
C ASN A 41 1.24 9.37 -5.92
N TYR A 42 0.03 8.99 -6.32
CA TYR A 42 -0.40 9.02 -7.72
C TYR A 42 -0.96 10.38 -8.17
N TYR A 43 -1.84 10.99 -7.38
CA TYR A 43 -2.52 12.25 -7.73
C TYR A 43 -1.85 13.51 -7.17
N GLY A 44 -0.93 13.36 -6.22
CA GLY A 44 -0.21 14.46 -5.56
C GLY A 44 -1.00 15.14 -4.43
N ASN A 45 -0.30 16.02 -3.70
CA ASN A 45 -0.82 16.75 -2.52
C ASN A 45 -1.49 18.10 -2.88
N SER A 46 -1.69 18.40 -4.16
CA SER A 46 -2.38 19.62 -4.60
C SER A 46 -3.86 19.61 -4.25
N VAL A 47 -4.52 20.75 -4.39
CA VAL A 47 -5.97 20.86 -4.16
C VAL A 47 -6.74 19.97 -5.15
N GLU A 48 -6.32 19.97 -6.43
CA GLU A 48 -6.87 19.12 -7.48
C GLU A 48 -6.60 17.64 -7.20
N GLY A 49 -5.40 17.32 -6.71
CA GLY A 49 -5.01 15.96 -6.32
C GLY A 49 -5.92 15.41 -5.23
N LYS A 50 -6.14 16.20 -4.16
CA LYS A 50 -7.06 15.83 -3.06
C LYS A 50 -8.50 15.66 -3.52
N LYS A 51 -8.97 16.45 -4.48
CA LYS A 51 -10.29 16.27 -5.09
C LYS A 51 -10.38 14.94 -5.86
N LYS A 52 -9.37 14.59 -6.65
CA LYS A 52 -9.31 13.30 -7.35
C LYS A 52 -9.24 12.11 -6.40
N ILE A 53 -8.48 12.22 -5.30
CA ILE A 53 -8.43 11.19 -4.25
C ILE A 53 -9.83 10.95 -3.66
N ALA A 54 -10.58 12.02 -3.40
CA ALA A 54 -11.94 11.92 -2.88
C ALA A 54 -12.88 11.18 -3.85
N GLU A 55 -12.81 11.54 -5.14
CA GLU A 55 -13.60 10.93 -6.20
C GLU A 55 -13.31 9.43 -6.35
N VAL A 56 -12.03 9.04 -6.45
CA VAL A 56 -11.62 7.65 -6.71
C VAL A 56 -11.81 6.75 -5.49
N LEU A 57 -11.62 7.29 -4.28
CA LEU A 57 -11.87 6.54 -3.04
C LEU A 57 -13.37 6.56 -2.64
N GLY A 58 -14.22 7.30 -3.34
CA GLY A 58 -15.66 7.36 -3.07
C GLY A 58 -16.01 8.02 -1.74
N ILE A 59 -15.21 8.96 -1.27
CA ILE A 59 -15.39 9.67 0.02
C ILE A 59 -15.44 11.18 -0.18
N SER A 60 -15.98 11.91 0.79
CA SER A 60 -16.01 13.38 0.69
C SER A 60 -14.61 13.99 0.76
N VAL A 61 -14.42 15.11 0.06
CA VAL A 61 -13.17 15.89 0.11
C VAL A 61 -12.80 16.27 1.54
N ALA A 62 -13.78 16.66 2.36
CA ALA A 62 -13.59 16.95 3.79
C ALA A 62 -13.04 15.73 4.56
N THR A 63 -13.48 14.51 4.22
CA THR A 63 -12.97 13.28 4.82
C THR A 63 -11.53 13.01 4.39
N VAL A 64 -11.18 13.24 3.13
CA VAL A 64 -9.78 13.16 2.66
C VAL A 64 -8.90 14.11 3.49
N TYR A 65 -9.24 15.39 3.62
CA TYR A 65 -8.47 16.34 4.43
C TYR A 65 -8.34 15.89 5.90
N ARG A 66 -9.44 15.46 6.52
CA ARG A 66 -9.44 14.95 7.91
C ARG A 66 -8.51 13.75 8.07
N LYS A 67 -8.56 12.80 7.13
CA LYS A 67 -7.77 11.56 7.17
C LYS A 67 -6.30 11.80 6.85
N LEU A 68 -5.98 12.64 5.86
CA LEU A 68 -4.60 13.03 5.55
C LEU A 68 -3.93 13.69 6.75
N LYS A 69 -4.65 14.56 7.47
CA LYS A 69 -4.16 15.16 8.72
C LYS A 69 -4.01 14.11 9.83
N TYR A 70 -5.02 13.26 10.02
CA TYR A 70 -5.01 12.21 11.04
C TYR A 70 -3.83 11.23 10.87
N TYR A 71 -3.53 10.84 9.63
CA TYR A 71 -2.42 9.95 9.30
C TYR A 71 -1.09 10.67 9.03
N GLN A 72 -1.05 12.00 9.16
CA GLN A 72 0.14 12.82 8.93
C GLN A 72 0.74 12.64 7.52
N LEU A 73 -0.12 12.44 6.52
CA LEU A 73 0.28 12.18 5.12
C LEU A 73 0.47 13.47 4.31
N CYS A 74 0.05 14.62 4.84
CA CYS A 74 0.18 15.91 4.15
C CYS A 74 1.07 16.86 4.95
N ASN A 75 2.38 16.63 4.92
CA ASN A 75 3.34 17.65 5.37
C ASN A 75 3.69 18.54 4.19
N GLY A 76 3.49 19.85 4.35
CA GLY A 76 3.90 20.85 3.38
C GLY A 76 5.41 20.84 3.24
N SER A 77 5.88 20.71 1.99
CA SER A 77 7.26 21.06 1.60
C SER A 77 7.36 22.57 1.42
#